data_AF-A0A834B7D8-F1
#
_entry.id   AF-A0A834B7D8-F1
#
_cell.length_a   1.000
_cell.length_b   1.000
_cell.length_c   1.000
_cell.angle_alpha   90.00
_cell.angle_beta   90.00
_cell.angle_gamma   90.00
#
_symmetry.space_group_name_H-M   'P 1'
#
loop_
_entity.id
_entity.type
_entity.pdbx_description
1 polymer ?
#
loop_
_entity_poly.entity_id
_entity_poly.type
_entity_poly.pdbx_seq_one_letter_code
_entity_poly.pdbx_strand_id
1 'polypeptide(L)'
;MSSRLVIHKPFTQSRIPPDLPMHPAPRHITEEELSVLESCLHRWRTEIENDTRDLQESISRIHRTIELMYSDKSMIQVPYRLHAVLVHEGQANAGHYWAYIFDHRENRWMKYNDIAVTKSSWEELVRDSFGGYRNASAYCLMYINDKAQFLIQEEFNKETGQALVGIETLPPDLRDFVEEDNQRFEKELEEWDAQLAQKALQEKLLASQKLRDSEPSVRTGQAGEPEYLEQPSRSDFSKHLKEETIQVITKASNDHEDKSPETVLQSAIKLEYSRLVKLAQEDTPPETDYRLHHVVVYFIQNQAPKKIIEKTLLEQFADRNLSFDERCHNIMKVAQAKLEMIKPEEVNLEEYEDWHQDYRKFRETTMYLINGLENFQKESYIGSLLFLICAYQSNKELLSKGPYRGHDEELISHYRRECLLKLNEQAAEMFESGEDCEVNNGLIIMNEFIVPFLPLLLVDEMEEKDILAVEDMRNRWCSYLGQEMESSLQEKLTDFLPKLLDCSTEIKGFQEPPKIPPYSTHELCERFAQIMLSLSRTPADGR
;
A
#
# COMPACT_ATOMS: atom_id res chain seq x y z
N MET A 1 -30.87 44.66 24.15
CA MET A 1 -32.09 43.83 24.13
C MET A 1 -31.68 42.42 24.50
N SER A 2 -32.21 41.88 25.60
CA SER A 2 -31.81 40.58 26.16
C SER A 2 -32.47 39.44 25.38
N SER A 3 -31.69 38.55 24.75
CA SER A 3 -32.21 37.31 24.16
C SER A 3 -32.41 36.28 25.27
N ARG A 4 -33.67 35.90 25.52
CA ARG A 4 -34.00 34.78 26.41
C ARG A 4 -33.78 33.47 25.65
N LEU A 5 -32.90 32.61 26.16
CA LEU A 5 -32.74 31.22 25.71
C LEU A 5 -34.01 30.42 26.01
N VAL A 6 -34.48 29.64 25.04
CA VAL A 6 -35.66 28.78 25.18
C VAL A 6 -35.30 27.55 26.03
N ILE A 7 -35.96 27.39 27.18
CA ILE A 7 -35.79 26.23 28.06
C ILE A 7 -36.68 25.10 27.50
N HIS A 8 -36.07 24.04 26.97
CA HIS A 8 -36.79 22.86 26.47
C HIS A 8 -37.21 21.93 27.61
N LYS A 9 -38.42 21.38 27.52
CA LYS A 9 -38.94 20.43 28.52
C LYS A 9 -38.32 19.04 28.27
N PRO A 10 -38.15 18.20 29.32
CA PRO A 10 -37.79 16.80 29.11
C PRO A 10 -38.88 16.13 28.26
N PHE A 11 -38.47 15.31 27.28
CA PHE A 11 -39.32 14.59 26.33
C PHE A 11 -40.04 15.44 25.27
N THR A 12 -39.71 16.72 25.09
CA THR A 12 -40.20 17.48 23.92
C THR A 12 -39.18 17.45 22.79
N GLN A 13 -39.60 16.97 21.61
CA GLN A 13 -38.82 17.16 20.38
C GLN A 13 -38.84 18.62 19.97
N SER A 14 -37.65 19.24 19.98
CA SER A 14 -37.44 20.59 19.52
C SER A 14 -37.21 20.60 18.01
N ARG A 15 -37.81 21.58 17.30
CA ARG A 15 -37.70 21.73 15.83
C ARG A 15 -38.36 20.61 15.02
N ILE A 16 -39.57 20.18 15.39
CA ILE A 16 -40.40 19.35 14.51
C ILE A 16 -40.72 20.18 13.25
N PRO A 17 -40.42 19.68 12.04
CA PRO A 17 -40.81 20.34 10.79
C PRO A 17 -42.32 20.62 10.78
N PRO A 18 -42.78 21.74 10.19
CA PRO A 18 -44.21 22.02 10.10
C PRO A 18 -44.91 20.92 9.30
N ASP A 19 -46.08 20.51 9.77
CA ASP A 19 -46.91 19.41 9.23
C ASP A 19 -47.60 19.84 7.93
N LEU A 20 -46.78 20.18 6.93
CA LEU A 20 -47.21 20.51 5.57
C LEU A 20 -47.32 19.21 4.77
N PRO A 21 -48.40 18.97 4.01
CA PRO A 21 -48.52 17.79 3.16
C PRO A 21 -47.37 17.78 2.14
N MET A 22 -46.35 16.96 2.39
CA MET A 22 -45.22 16.75 1.48
C MET A 22 -45.52 15.57 0.57
N HIS A 23 -45.24 15.72 -0.72
CA HIS A 23 -45.44 14.66 -1.70
C HIS A 23 -44.24 13.70 -1.71
N PRO A 24 -44.49 12.39 -1.86
CA PRO A 24 -45.75 11.78 -2.30
C PRO A 24 -46.74 11.45 -1.16
N ALA A 25 -48.01 11.78 -1.36
CA ALA A 25 -49.13 11.45 -0.46
C ALA A 25 -50.35 10.99 -1.29
N PRO A 26 -51.23 10.13 -0.75
CA PRO A 26 -52.45 9.70 -1.43
C PRO A 26 -53.34 10.88 -1.80
N ARG A 27 -53.99 10.83 -2.98
CA ARG A 27 -54.85 11.93 -3.45
C ARG A 27 -56.16 12.03 -2.67
N HIS A 28 -56.75 10.90 -2.28
CA HIS A 28 -57.96 10.80 -1.47
C HIS A 28 -57.90 9.50 -0.64
N ILE A 29 -58.30 9.56 0.62
CA ILE A 29 -58.45 8.41 1.52
C ILE A 29 -59.52 8.75 2.56
N THR A 30 -60.41 7.80 2.88
CA THR A 30 -61.38 7.95 3.97
C THR A 30 -60.77 7.57 5.31
N GLU A 31 -61.30 8.09 6.42
CA GLU A 31 -60.81 7.75 7.76
C GLU A 31 -60.99 6.26 8.07
N GLU A 32 -62.09 5.66 7.61
CA GLU A 32 -62.34 4.23 7.74
C GLU A 32 -61.33 3.38 6.94
N GLU A 33 -61.03 3.77 5.69
CA GLU A 33 -60.00 3.08 4.88
C GLU A 33 -58.62 3.20 5.52
N LEU A 34 -58.25 4.38 6.02
CA LEU A 34 -56.98 4.61 6.69
C LEU A 34 -56.87 3.75 7.96
N SER A 35 -57.92 3.69 8.78
CA SER A 35 -57.94 2.88 10.01
C SER A 35 -57.80 1.38 9.72
N VAL A 36 -58.44 0.89 8.66
CA VAL A 36 -58.32 -0.51 8.22
C VAL A 36 -56.90 -0.79 7.71
N LEU A 37 -56.34 0.08 6.88
CA LEU A 37 -54.99 -0.07 6.34
C LEU A 37 -53.93 -0.02 7.45
N GLU A 38 -54.03 0.93 8.38
CA GLU A 38 -53.12 1.05 9.51
C GLU A 38 -53.17 -0.20 10.39
N SER A 39 -54.37 -0.68 10.73
CA SER A 39 -54.54 -1.88 11.55
C SER A 39 -53.97 -3.13 10.88
N CYS A 40 -54.23 -3.30 9.57
CA CYS A 40 -53.71 -4.43 8.80
C CYS A 40 -52.19 -4.38 8.65
N LEU A 41 -51.64 -3.23 8.28
CA LEU A 41 -50.20 -3.07 8.07
C LEU A 41 -49.42 -3.14 9.37
N HIS A 42 -49.94 -2.60 10.47
CA HIS A 42 -49.29 -2.70 11.77
C HIS A 42 -49.25 -4.14 12.26
N ARG A 43 -50.37 -4.87 12.13
CA ARG A 43 -50.41 -6.30 12.46
C ARG A 43 -49.45 -7.11 11.59
N TRP A 44 -49.47 -6.93 10.26
CA TRP A 44 -48.57 -7.64 9.35
C TRP A 44 -47.09 -7.30 9.60
N ARG A 45 -46.77 -6.03 9.89
CA ARG A 45 -45.41 -5.65 10.27
C ARG A 45 -44.97 -6.42 11.51
N THR A 46 -45.77 -6.44 12.57
CA THR A 46 -45.43 -7.15 13.81
C THR A 46 -45.34 -8.66 13.59
N GLU A 47 -46.22 -9.25 12.77
CA GLU A 47 -46.14 -10.67 12.38
C GLU A 47 -44.82 -10.98 11.67
N ILE A 48 -44.46 -10.19 10.64
CA ILE A 48 -43.20 -10.39 9.89
C ILE A 48 -41.96 -10.16 10.76
N GLU A 49 -41.98 -9.15 11.63
CA GLU A 49 -40.87 -8.89 12.57
C GLU A 49 -40.67 -10.06 13.54
N ASN A 50 -41.76 -10.65 14.03
CA ASN A 50 -41.71 -11.83 14.88
C ASN A 50 -41.22 -13.07 14.10
N ASP A 51 -41.78 -13.33 12.92
CA ASP A 51 -41.36 -14.47 12.08
C ASP A 51 -39.87 -14.38 11.71
N THR A 52 -39.39 -13.17 11.38
CA THR A 52 -37.97 -12.94 11.06
C THR A 52 -37.08 -13.24 12.27
N ARG A 53 -37.49 -12.80 13.47
CA ARG A 53 -36.75 -13.09 14.71
C ARG A 53 -36.75 -14.57 15.02
N ASP A 54 -37.89 -15.25 14.89
CA ASP A 54 -38.02 -16.68 15.17
C ASP A 54 -37.17 -17.52 14.19
N LEU A 55 -37.11 -17.10 12.92
CA LEU A 55 -36.23 -17.71 11.92
C LEU A 55 -34.75 -17.48 12.24
N GLN A 56 -34.36 -16.27 12.62
CA GLN A 56 -32.99 -15.97 13.06
C GLN A 56 -32.57 -16.83 14.27
N GLU A 57 -33.44 -16.95 15.27
CA GLU A 57 -33.20 -17.82 16.43
C GLU A 57 -33.10 -19.30 16.04
N SER A 58 -33.94 -19.75 15.10
CA SER A 58 -33.87 -21.11 14.56
C SER A 58 -32.53 -21.37 13.86
N ILE A 59 -32.09 -20.45 13.01
CA ILE A 59 -30.79 -20.52 12.32
C ILE A 59 -29.66 -20.58 13.35
N SER A 60 -29.67 -19.70 14.37
CA SER A 60 -28.66 -19.70 15.43
C SER A 60 -28.63 -21.01 16.22
N ARG A 61 -29.80 -21.60 16.54
CA ARG A 61 -29.88 -22.90 17.22
C ARG A 61 -29.28 -24.02 16.37
N ILE A 62 -29.59 -24.04 15.08
CA ILE A 62 -29.08 -25.06 14.15
C ILE A 62 -27.55 -24.92 14.02
N HIS A 63 -27.03 -23.71 13.78
CA HIS A 63 -25.58 -23.46 13.72
C HIS A 63 -24.87 -23.92 14.99
N ARG A 64 -25.39 -23.57 16.17
CA ARG A 64 -24.82 -24.01 17.46
C ARG A 64 -24.83 -25.53 17.61
N THR A 65 -25.89 -26.19 17.14
CA THR A 65 -26.00 -27.66 17.20
C THR A 65 -24.94 -28.32 16.32
N ILE A 66 -24.72 -27.77 15.12
CA ILE A 66 -23.70 -28.25 14.17
C ILE A 66 -22.29 -28.04 14.75
N GLU A 67 -21.99 -26.85 15.27
CA GLU A 67 -20.70 -26.53 15.89
C GLU A 67 -20.34 -27.49 17.04
N LEU A 68 -21.33 -27.83 17.87
CA LEU A 68 -21.12 -28.66 19.06
C LEU A 68 -21.24 -30.16 18.78
N MET A 69 -21.57 -30.57 17.56
CA MET A 69 -21.85 -31.96 17.19
C MET A 69 -20.71 -32.93 17.53
N TYR A 70 -19.45 -32.46 17.46
CA TYR A 70 -18.26 -33.25 17.76
C TYR A 70 -17.56 -32.85 19.08
N SER A 71 -18.21 -32.05 19.92
CA SER A 71 -17.63 -31.59 21.19
C SER A 71 -17.73 -32.59 22.34
N ASP A 72 -18.27 -33.79 22.10
CA ASP A 72 -18.34 -34.86 23.09
C ASP A 72 -16.92 -35.31 23.51
N LYS A 73 -16.71 -35.56 24.81
CA LYS A 73 -15.43 -36.02 25.38
C LYS A 73 -14.89 -37.28 24.69
N SER A 74 -15.76 -38.13 24.19
CA SER A 74 -15.39 -39.33 23.45
C SER A 74 -14.75 -39.03 22.08
N MET A 75 -15.09 -37.90 21.45
CA MET A 75 -14.65 -37.50 20.11
C MET A 75 -13.37 -36.65 20.13
N ILE A 76 -13.02 -36.05 21.27
CA ILE A 76 -11.84 -35.17 21.43
C ILE A 76 -10.61 -35.89 22.03
N GLN A 77 -10.54 -37.22 21.91
CA GLN A 77 -9.49 -38.02 22.57
C GLN A 77 -8.11 -37.94 21.91
N VAL A 78 -8.01 -37.52 20.64
CA VAL A 78 -6.78 -37.63 19.84
C VAL A 78 -6.37 -36.24 19.33
N PRO A 79 -5.83 -35.37 20.20
CA PRO A 79 -5.44 -34.01 19.82
C PRO A 79 -4.19 -34.00 18.93
N TYR A 80 -4.23 -33.14 17.93
CA TYR A 80 -3.09 -32.80 17.09
C TYR A 80 -2.84 -31.30 17.21
N ARG A 81 -1.57 -30.93 17.33
CA ARG A 81 -1.14 -29.54 17.39
C ARG A 81 -0.56 -29.14 16.04
N LEU A 82 -0.95 -27.98 15.54
CA LEU A 82 -0.35 -27.42 14.34
C LEU A 82 1.09 -27.02 14.65
N HIS A 83 2.04 -27.59 13.92
CA HIS A 83 3.47 -27.36 14.13
C HIS A 83 4.06 -26.46 13.07
N ALA A 84 3.72 -26.68 11.79
CA ALA A 84 4.19 -25.85 10.71
C ALA A 84 3.13 -25.64 9.63
N VAL A 85 3.23 -24.51 8.94
CA VAL A 85 2.39 -24.14 7.81
C VAL A 85 3.30 -23.65 6.69
N LEU A 86 3.21 -24.28 5.52
CA LEU A 86 3.90 -23.81 4.33
C LEU A 86 2.93 -22.97 3.51
N VAL A 87 3.37 -21.76 3.21
CA VAL A 87 2.59 -20.76 2.49
C VAL A 87 3.27 -20.50 1.16
N HIS A 88 2.45 -20.39 0.12
CA HIS A 88 2.87 -20.04 -1.22
C HIS A 88 2.15 -18.78 -1.65
N GLU A 89 2.90 -17.84 -2.22
CA GLU A 89 2.37 -16.65 -2.88
C GLU A 89 2.84 -16.61 -4.33
N GLY A 90 1.90 -16.70 -5.27
CA GLY A 90 2.20 -16.63 -6.69
C GLY A 90 1.38 -17.60 -7.53
N GLN A 91 1.85 -17.84 -8.74
CA GLN A 91 1.22 -18.71 -9.72
C GLN A 91 1.67 -20.17 -9.53
N ALA A 92 0.95 -21.12 -10.12
CA ALA A 92 1.23 -22.56 -9.97
C ALA A 92 2.68 -22.96 -10.34
N ASN A 93 3.28 -22.29 -11.33
CA ASN A 93 4.63 -22.61 -11.83
C ASN A 93 5.73 -21.72 -11.25
N ALA A 94 5.37 -20.63 -10.56
CA ALA A 94 6.33 -19.65 -10.05
C ALA A 94 5.70 -18.83 -8.93
N GLY A 95 6.42 -18.73 -7.81
CA GLY A 95 5.99 -17.93 -6.69
C GLY A 95 6.98 -18.02 -5.54
N HIS A 96 6.63 -17.36 -4.45
CA HIS A 96 7.45 -17.25 -3.27
C HIS A 96 6.95 -18.17 -2.18
N TYR A 97 7.87 -18.83 -1.48
CA TYR A 97 7.56 -19.83 -0.47
C TYR A 97 8.17 -19.44 0.86
N TRP A 98 7.36 -19.51 1.92
CA TRP A 98 7.84 -19.35 3.28
C TRP A 98 7.11 -20.29 4.23
N ALA A 99 7.66 -20.43 5.43
CA ALA A 99 7.10 -21.29 6.45
C ALA A 99 6.81 -20.53 7.74
N TYR A 100 5.68 -20.85 8.36
CA TYR A 100 5.47 -20.58 9.77
C TYR A 100 5.75 -21.87 10.54
N ILE A 101 6.65 -21.80 11.52
CA ILE A 101 6.97 -22.94 12.38
C ILE A 101 6.79 -22.50 13.83
N PHE A 102 6.11 -23.32 14.62
CA PHE A 102 5.90 -23.07 16.03
C PHE A 102 7.15 -23.48 16.81
N ASP A 103 7.78 -22.51 17.45
CA ASP A 103 8.84 -22.72 18.41
C ASP A 103 8.22 -23.10 19.76
N HIS A 104 8.36 -24.38 20.13
CA HIS A 104 7.82 -24.92 21.38
C HIS A 104 8.62 -24.52 22.62
N ARG A 105 9.86 -24.05 22.48
CA ARG A 105 10.69 -23.58 23.60
C ARG A 105 10.20 -22.22 24.05
N GLU A 106 10.03 -21.32 23.08
CA GLU A 106 9.58 -19.95 23.29
C GLU A 106 8.04 -19.80 23.24
N ASN A 107 7.32 -20.88 22.96
CA ASN A 107 5.85 -20.93 22.79
C ASN A 107 5.33 -19.85 21.83
N ARG A 108 5.95 -19.73 20.66
CA ARG A 108 5.61 -18.68 19.70
C ARG A 108 5.76 -19.12 18.26
N TRP A 109 5.03 -18.45 17.37
CA TRP A 109 5.20 -18.63 15.93
C TRP A 109 6.44 -17.88 15.43
N MET A 110 7.18 -18.53 14.55
CA MET A 110 8.35 -17.99 13.86
C MET A 110 8.10 -18.07 12.36
N LYS A 111 8.40 -16.99 11.64
CA LYS A 111 8.30 -16.90 10.18
C LYS A 111 9.69 -17.07 9.59
N TYR A 112 9.84 -18.11 8.79
CA TYR A 112 11.07 -18.44 8.07
C TYR A 112 10.86 -18.06 6.60
N ASN A 113 11.51 -16.98 6.20
CA ASN A 113 11.38 -16.40 4.87
C ASN A 113 12.78 -16.13 4.29
N ASP A 114 13.32 -17.12 3.59
CA ASP A 114 14.71 -17.14 3.11
C ASP A 114 15.74 -16.82 4.20
N ILE A 115 16.50 -15.75 4.02
CA ILE A 115 17.51 -15.25 4.97
C ILE A 115 16.90 -14.62 6.22
N ALA A 116 15.60 -14.30 6.21
CA ALA A 116 14.93 -13.60 7.29
C ALA A 116 14.14 -14.58 8.18
N VAL A 117 14.58 -14.72 9.42
CA VAL A 117 13.84 -15.43 10.47
C VAL A 117 13.30 -14.42 11.47
N THR A 118 11.97 -14.30 11.53
CA THR A 118 11.30 -13.26 12.34
C THR A 118 10.28 -13.88 13.29
N LYS A 119 10.03 -13.18 14.40
CA LYS A 119 8.98 -13.54 15.35
C LYS A 119 7.63 -13.19 14.74
N SER A 120 6.68 -14.12 14.78
CA SER A 120 5.34 -13.96 14.23
C SER A 120 4.25 -14.22 15.27
N SER A 121 3.02 -13.89 14.90
CA SER A 121 1.80 -14.08 15.68
C SER A 121 0.86 -15.08 14.99
N TRP A 122 -0.12 -15.60 15.75
CA TRP A 122 -1.16 -16.47 15.18
C TRP A 122 -2.00 -15.70 14.15
N GLU A 123 -2.30 -14.43 14.44
CA GLU A 123 -3.09 -13.55 13.59
C GLU A 123 -2.42 -13.33 12.23
N GLU A 124 -1.09 -13.13 12.24
CA GLU A 124 -0.30 -13.01 11.00
C GLU A 124 -0.27 -14.34 10.21
N LEU A 125 -0.06 -15.48 10.90
CA LEU A 125 -0.13 -16.79 10.27
C LEU A 125 -1.48 -16.99 9.59
N VAL A 126 -2.58 -16.77 10.30
CA VAL A 126 -3.96 -16.94 9.79
C VAL A 126 -4.18 -16.08 8.56
N ARG A 127 -3.79 -14.79 8.62
CA ARG A 127 -3.94 -13.85 7.51
C ARG A 127 -3.22 -14.31 6.23
N ASP A 128 -2.01 -14.84 6.36
CA ASP A 128 -1.24 -15.32 5.20
C ASP A 128 -1.65 -16.73 4.73
N SER A 129 -2.30 -17.52 5.60
CA SER A 129 -2.53 -18.96 5.37
C SER A 129 -3.95 -19.30 4.92
N PHE A 130 -4.98 -18.60 5.39
CA PHE A 130 -6.39 -18.96 5.14
C PHE A 130 -6.81 -18.78 3.68
N GLY A 131 -6.11 -17.93 2.93
CA GLY A 131 -6.48 -17.53 1.57
C GLY A 131 -7.62 -16.50 1.56
N GLY A 132 -7.76 -15.79 0.45
CA GLY A 132 -8.82 -14.78 0.25
C GLY A 132 -8.54 -13.38 0.81
N TYR A 133 -7.51 -13.22 1.64
CA TYR A 133 -7.05 -11.91 2.13
C TYR A 133 -5.80 -11.41 1.41
N ARG A 134 -5.04 -12.29 0.74
CA ARG A 134 -3.80 -12.02 -0.03
C ARG A 134 -3.64 -13.02 -1.17
N ASN A 135 -2.70 -12.79 -2.09
CA ASN A 135 -2.23 -13.80 -3.07
C ASN A 135 -1.43 -14.96 -2.45
N ALA A 136 -1.45 -15.07 -1.12
CA ALA A 136 -0.81 -16.11 -0.35
C ALA A 136 -1.86 -17.10 0.17
N SER A 137 -1.56 -18.40 0.08
CA SER A 137 -2.38 -19.43 0.71
C SER A 137 -1.52 -20.55 1.25
N ALA A 138 -1.98 -21.16 2.34
CA ALA A 138 -1.34 -22.36 2.85
C ALA A 138 -1.63 -23.54 1.92
N TYR A 139 -0.57 -24.15 1.39
CA TYR A 139 -0.68 -25.35 0.56
C TYR A 139 -0.29 -26.62 1.33
N CYS A 140 0.34 -26.49 2.50
CA CYS A 140 0.67 -27.62 3.37
C CYS A 140 0.51 -27.26 4.85
N LEU A 141 -0.22 -28.10 5.60
CA LEU A 141 -0.39 -28.00 7.05
C LEU A 141 0.23 -29.22 7.72
N MET A 142 1.19 -28.98 8.61
CA MET A 142 1.91 -30.04 9.31
C MET A 142 1.50 -30.07 10.78
N TYR A 143 0.83 -31.15 11.15
CA TYR A 143 0.39 -31.39 12.52
C TYR A 143 1.25 -32.46 13.20
N ILE A 144 1.48 -32.29 14.50
CA ILE A 144 2.13 -33.29 15.35
C ILE A 144 1.14 -33.82 16.39
N ASN A 145 1.30 -35.09 16.75
CA ASN A 145 0.48 -35.71 17.78
C ASN A 145 0.82 -35.09 19.14
N ASP A 146 -0.17 -34.46 19.78
CA ASP A 146 0.04 -33.70 21.01
C ASP A 146 0.37 -34.61 22.21
N LYS A 147 0.06 -35.90 22.13
CA LYS A 147 0.44 -36.89 23.15
C LYS A 147 1.86 -37.42 23.00
N ALA A 148 2.49 -37.23 21.84
CA ALA A 148 3.82 -37.75 21.51
C ALA A 148 4.91 -36.73 21.88
N GLN A 149 5.13 -36.53 23.19
CA GLN A 149 6.04 -35.49 23.71
C GLN A 149 7.48 -35.59 23.20
N PHE A 150 7.95 -36.79 22.82
CA PHE A 150 9.29 -37.00 22.28
C PHE A 150 9.55 -36.26 20.96
N LEU A 151 8.51 -35.84 20.23
CA LEU A 151 8.65 -35.06 19.00
C LEU A 151 9.12 -33.62 19.25
N ILE A 152 9.03 -33.15 20.50
CA ILE A 152 9.29 -31.76 20.90
C ILE A 152 10.40 -31.69 21.97
N GLN A 153 10.74 -32.82 22.60
CA GLN A 153 11.74 -32.88 23.67
C GLN A 153 13.16 -32.71 23.13
N GLU A 154 13.96 -31.90 23.83
CA GLU A 154 15.39 -31.75 23.56
C GLU A 154 16.18 -33.02 23.94
N GLU A 155 17.27 -33.26 23.22
CA GLU A 155 18.18 -34.36 23.55
C GLU A 155 19.01 -34.02 24.79
N PHE A 156 19.12 -34.96 25.71
CA PHE A 156 19.90 -34.81 26.94
C PHE A 156 21.27 -35.49 26.82
N ASN A 157 22.29 -34.87 27.38
CA ASN A 157 23.61 -35.47 27.50
C ASN A 157 23.53 -36.70 28.42
N LYS A 158 23.94 -37.87 27.92
CA LYS A 158 23.84 -39.16 28.63
C LYS A 158 24.73 -39.26 29.87
N GLU A 159 25.75 -38.41 29.99
CA GLU A 159 26.72 -38.43 31.09
C GLU A 159 26.46 -37.33 32.14
N THR A 160 26.01 -36.14 31.71
CA THR A 160 25.79 -34.99 32.60
C THR A 160 24.31 -34.75 32.94
N GLY A 161 23.37 -35.35 32.19
CA GLY A 161 21.93 -35.16 32.36
C GLY A 161 21.41 -33.76 32.01
N GLN A 162 22.27 -32.90 31.46
CA GLN A 162 21.91 -31.56 31.00
C GLN A 162 21.35 -31.60 29.58
N ALA A 163 20.41 -30.71 29.26
CA ALA A 163 19.91 -30.55 27.89
C ALA A 163 21.08 -30.12 27.00
N LEU A 164 21.30 -30.82 25.88
CA LEU A 164 22.26 -30.41 24.87
C LEU A 164 21.68 -29.20 24.14
N VAL A 165 22.41 -28.09 24.09
CA VAL A 165 21.94 -26.85 23.46
C VAL A 165 22.87 -26.43 22.33
N GLY A 166 22.30 -26.19 21.15
CA GLY A 166 23.03 -25.60 20.02
C GLY A 166 24.13 -26.53 19.46
N ILE A 167 25.35 -26.03 19.32
CA ILE A 167 26.46 -26.74 18.67
C ILE A 167 26.86 -28.04 19.41
N GLU A 168 26.50 -28.15 20.69
CA GLU A 168 26.83 -29.32 21.51
C GLU A 168 26.07 -30.59 21.11
N THR A 169 24.95 -30.46 20.38
CA THR A 169 24.21 -31.61 19.82
C THR A 169 24.89 -32.21 18.58
N LEU A 170 25.84 -31.50 17.97
CA LEU A 170 26.48 -31.95 16.75
C LEU A 170 27.57 -33.00 17.03
N PRO A 171 27.70 -34.01 16.16
CA PRO A 171 28.87 -34.88 16.10
C PRO A 171 30.20 -34.08 16.01
N PRO A 172 31.32 -34.62 16.51
CA PRO A 172 32.59 -33.88 16.59
C PRO A 172 33.08 -33.33 15.25
N ASP A 173 32.96 -34.09 14.17
CA ASP A 173 33.36 -33.69 12.83
C ASP A 173 32.55 -32.49 12.29
N LEU A 174 31.24 -32.46 12.53
CA LEU A 174 30.39 -31.32 12.16
C LEU A 174 30.62 -30.11 13.07
N ARG A 175 30.94 -30.34 14.34
CA ARG A 175 31.30 -29.29 15.29
C ARG A 175 32.57 -28.58 14.84
N ASP A 176 33.62 -29.34 14.55
CA ASP A 176 34.89 -28.80 14.06
C ASP A 176 34.68 -27.98 12.78
N PHE A 177 33.86 -28.49 11.84
CA PHE A 177 33.52 -27.76 10.61
C PHE A 177 32.83 -26.40 10.88
N VAL A 178 31.85 -26.37 11.78
CA VAL A 178 31.12 -25.14 12.14
C VAL A 178 32.02 -24.16 12.88
N GLU A 179 32.88 -24.66 13.78
CA GLU A 179 33.85 -23.82 14.51
C GLU A 179 34.87 -23.19 13.57
N GLU A 180 35.38 -23.93 12.60
CA GLU A 180 36.26 -23.39 11.56
C GLU A 180 35.57 -22.33 10.69
N ASP A 181 34.29 -22.54 10.35
CA ASP A 181 33.51 -21.59 9.56
C ASP A 181 33.24 -20.29 10.32
N ASN A 182 32.88 -20.38 11.61
CA ASN A 182 32.71 -19.22 12.48
C ASN A 182 34.01 -18.43 12.61
N GLN A 183 35.17 -19.09 12.73
CA GLN A 183 36.47 -18.43 12.76
C GLN A 183 36.81 -17.72 11.44
N ARG A 184 36.38 -18.25 10.29
CA ARG A 184 36.52 -17.55 9.00
C ARG A 184 35.66 -16.31 8.98
N PHE A 185 34.41 -16.41 9.43
CA PHE A 185 33.49 -15.28 9.50
C PHE A 185 33.98 -14.18 10.46
N GLU A 186 34.55 -14.54 11.61
CA GLU A 186 35.18 -13.56 12.53
C GLU A 186 36.33 -12.81 11.86
N LYS A 187 37.15 -13.49 11.06
CA LYS A 187 38.22 -12.82 10.28
C LYS A 187 37.66 -11.90 9.21
N GLU A 188 36.59 -12.30 8.53
CA GLU A 188 35.91 -11.44 7.54
C GLU A 188 35.39 -10.15 8.18
N LEU A 189 34.85 -10.23 9.41
CA LEU A 189 34.45 -9.07 10.22
C LEU A 189 35.64 -8.17 10.56
N GLU A 190 36.75 -8.74 11.03
CA GLU A 190 37.97 -7.98 11.36
C GLU A 190 38.56 -7.27 10.12
N GLU A 191 38.61 -7.96 8.98
CA GLU A 191 39.08 -7.41 7.71
C GLU A 191 38.17 -6.28 7.22
N TRP A 192 36.85 -6.44 7.36
CA TRP A 192 35.87 -5.42 7.04
C TRP A 192 36.04 -4.15 7.87
N ASP A 193 36.19 -4.30 9.19
CA ASP A 193 36.43 -3.17 10.11
C ASP A 193 37.75 -2.45 9.79
N ALA A 194 38.80 -3.21 9.44
CA ALA A 194 40.08 -2.65 9.02
C ALA A 194 39.96 -1.85 7.72
N GLN A 195 39.23 -2.36 6.73
CA GLN A 195 38.97 -1.67 5.46
C GLN A 195 38.17 -0.38 5.68
N LEU A 196 37.14 -0.40 6.54
CA LEU A 196 36.38 0.79 6.92
C LEU A 196 37.26 1.85 7.57
N ALA A 197 38.13 1.45 8.52
CA ALA A 197 39.07 2.35 9.17
C ALA A 197 40.08 2.96 8.18
N GLN A 198 40.59 2.15 7.25
CA GLN A 198 41.51 2.61 6.21
C GLN A 198 40.84 3.61 5.25
N LYS A 199 39.60 3.33 4.82
CA LYS A 199 38.81 4.22 3.97
C LYS A 199 38.55 5.56 4.66
N ALA A 200 38.19 5.55 5.94
CA ALA A 200 38.00 6.77 6.74
C ALA A 200 39.29 7.59 6.89
N LEU A 201 40.46 6.94 7.02
CA LEU A 201 41.75 7.63 7.07
C LEU A 201 42.12 8.26 5.72
N GLN A 202 41.86 7.54 4.63
CA GLN A 202 42.11 8.01 3.27
C GLN A 202 41.22 9.20 2.89
N GLU A 203 39.95 9.18 3.30
CA GLU A 203 39.04 10.33 3.16
C GLU A 203 39.49 11.54 3.98
N LYS A 204 40.00 11.36 5.21
CA LYS A 204 40.59 12.45 6.02
C LYS A 204 41.84 13.06 5.39
N LEU A 205 42.70 12.24 4.77
CA LEU A 205 43.90 12.71 4.05
C LEU A 205 43.52 13.49 2.78
N LEU A 206 42.54 13.00 2.01
CA LEU A 206 42.01 13.66 0.82
C LEU A 206 41.30 14.99 1.17
N ALA A 207 40.58 15.05 2.28
CA ALA A 207 39.96 16.28 2.79
C ALA A 207 41.02 17.32 3.23
N SER A 208 42.15 16.87 3.78
CA SER A 208 43.26 17.75 4.18
C SER A 208 44.05 18.31 2.98
N GLN A 209 44.12 17.56 1.88
CA GLN A 209 44.72 18.03 0.62
C GLN A 209 43.81 19.01 -0.14
N LYS A 210 42.49 18.79 -0.14
CA LYS A 210 41.51 19.72 -0.73
C LYS A 210 41.46 21.12 -0.09
N LEU A 211 42.00 21.29 1.12
CA LEU A 211 42.11 22.58 1.81
C LEU A 211 43.34 23.40 1.40
N ARG A 212 44.30 22.83 0.64
CA ARG A 212 45.49 23.55 0.15
C ARG A 212 45.37 24.05 -1.29
N ASP A 213 44.55 23.42 -2.12
CA ASP A 213 44.46 23.75 -3.54
C ASP A 213 43.04 24.23 -3.89
N SER A 214 42.82 25.54 -3.85
CA SER A 214 41.63 26.17 -4.44
C SER A 214 42.01 27.38 -5.30
N GLU A 215 42.26 27.12 -6.60
CA GLU A 215 41.87 27.99 -7.73
C GLU A 215 41.52 27.11 -8.96
N PRO A 216 40.68 27.59 -9.91
CA PRO A 216 39.67 26.76 -10.58
C PRO A 216 40.02 26.36 -12.03
N SER A 217 39.63 25.15 -12.46
CA SER A 217 39.44 24.81 -13.89
C SER A 217 38.72 23.45 -14.15
N VAL A 218 37.44 23.54 -14.53
CA VAL A 218 36.71 22.88 -15.65
C VAL A 218 36.98 21.40 -16.07
N ARG A 219 35.92 20.56 -15.88
CA ARG A 219 35.35 19.38 -16.65
C ARG A 219 36.29 18.20 -17.02
N THR A 220 35.91 16.90 -16.97
CA THR A 220 34.78 16.13 -17.58
C THR A 220 34.57 14.75 -16.89
N GLY A 221 33.42 14.07 -17.15
CA GLY A 221 32.93 12.80 -16.54
C GLY A 221 33.78 11.52 -16.78
N GLN A 222 33.47 10.31 -16.30
CA GLN A 222 32.20 9.57 -16.17
C GLN A 222 32.35 8.37 -15.18
N ALA A 223 31.22 8.00 -14.56
CA ALA A 223 30.67 6.69 -14.12
C ALA A 223 31.55 5.48 -13.69
N GLY A 224 31.11 4.84 -12.59
CA GLY A 224 31.38 3.43 -12.25
C GLY A 224 31.08 3.07 -10.78
N GLU A 225 29.84 2.66 -10.50
CA GLU A 225 29.41 1.91 -9.29
C GLU A 225 29.67 0.38 -9.48
N PRO A 226 29.67 -0.52 -8.46
CA PRO A 226 28.55 -0.67 -7.50
C PRO A 226 28.85 -1.05 -6.03
N GLU A 227 27.78 -0.78 -5.27
CA GLU A 227 27.28 -1.16 -3.94
C GLU A 227 27.52 -2.59 -3.42
N TYR A 228 27.53 -2.77 -2.09
CA TYR A 228 26.88 -3.91 -1.40
C TYR A 228 26.51 -3.60 0.08
N LEU A 229 25.19 -3.66 0.34
CA LEU A 229 24.40 -4.04 1.53
C LEU A 229 24.62 -3.42 2.93
N GLU A 230 23.59 -2.73 3.41
CA GLU A 230 23.12 -2.80 4.81
C GLU A 230 21.59 -2.72 4.89
N GLN A 231 21.01 -3.45 5.86
CA GLN A 231 19.58 -3.77 6.01
C GLN A 231 18.69 -2.58 6.42
N PRO A 232 17.39 -2.56 6.05
CA PRO A 232 16.52 -1.41 6.24
C PRO A 232 15.81 -1.44 7.60
N SER A 233 15.97 -0.36 8.36
CA SER A 233 15.00 0.05 9.39
C SER A 233 14.54 1.47 9.09
N ARG A 234 13.30 1.76 9.54
CA ARG A 234 12.52 2.98 9.33
C ARG A 234 13.37 4.24 9.08
N SER A 235 13.05 4.89 7.96
CA SER A 235 13.53 6.19 7.47
C SER A 235 14.74 6.16 6.53
N ASP A 236 14.51 5.75 5.28
CA ASP A 236 15.33 6.22 4.16
C ASP A 236 15.00 7.70 3.87
N PHE A 237 15.43 8.57 4.78
CA PHE A 237 15.70 9.96 4.43
C PHE A 237 16.83 9.94 3.41
N SER A 238 16.51 10.31 2.17
CA SER A 238 17.45 10.39 1.04
C SER A 238 18.78 11.02 1.49
N LYS A 239 19.91 10.40 1.13
CA LYS A 239 21.27 10.97 1.35
C LYS A 239 21.31 12.46 0.93
N HIS A 240 20.58 12.81 -0.13
CA HIS A 240 20.42 14.17 -0.61
C HIS A 240 19.73 15.10 0.40
N LEU A 241 18.64 14.67 1.04
CA LEU A 241 17.92 15.47 2.03
C LEU A 241 18.76 15.69 3.31
N LYS A 242 19.60 14.71 3.67
CA LYS A 242 20.58 14.87 4.76
C LYS A 242 21.62 15.94 4.41
N GLU A 243 22.21 15.88 3.21
CA GLU A 243 23.17 16.86 2.73
C GLU A 243 22.55 18.27 2.64
N GLU A 244 21.34 18.40 2.09
CA GLU A 244 20.60 19.66 2.05
C GLU A 244 20.38 20.23 3.45
N THR A 245 19.96 19.38 4.40
CA THR A 245 19.73 19.80 5.80
C THR A 245 21.03 20.31 6.45
N ILE A 246 22.16 19.64 6.23
CA ILE A 246 23.49 20.07 6.71
C ILE A 246 23.91 21.41 6.07
N GLN A 247 23.66 21.58 4.77
CA GLN A 247 23.96 22.84 4.07
C GLN A 247 23.13 24.00 4.61
N VAL A 248 21.84 23.77 4.89
CA VAL A 248 20.95 24.77 5.49
C VAL A 248 21.40 25.14 6.91
N ILE A 249 21.78 24.15 7.73
CA ILE A 249 22.37 24.38 9.06
C ILE A 249 23.65 25.22 8.95
N THR A 250 24.53 24.87 8.02
CA THR A 250 25.79 25.58 7.81
C THR A 250 25.56 27.03 7.41
N LYS A 251 24.59 27.26 6.50
CA LYS A 251 24.19 28.61 6.10
C LYS A 251 23.59 29.40 7.25
N ALA A 252 22.66 28.81 8.01
CA ALA A 252 22.06 29.42 9.19
C ALA A 252 23.11 29.81 10.24
N SER A 253 24.13 28.97 10.45
CA SER A 253 25.22 29.25 11.38
C SER A 253 26.15 30.38 10.93
N ASN A 254 26.23 30.66 9.62
CA ASN A 254 27.06 31.74 9.08
C ASN A 254 26.32 33.08 9.08
N ASP A 255 24.98 33.07 9.02
CA ASP A 255 24.14 34.27 8.94
C ASP A 255 23.91 34.94 10.32
N HIS A 256 24.26 34.29 11.43
CA HIS A 256 24.04 34.79 12.80
C HIS A 256 25.33 34.91 13.62
N GLU A 257 25.48 36.03 14.35
CA GLU A 257 26.57 36.22 15.32
C GLU A 257 26.44 35.30 16.54
N ASP A 258 25.21 35.05 16.99
CA ASP A 258 24.90 34.07 18.04
C ASP A 258 24.84 32.65 17.44
N LYS A 259 25.79 31.81 17.86
CA LYS A 259 25.93 30.41 17.41
C LYS A 259 25.28 29.41 18.37
N SER A 260 24.40 29.87 19.26
CA SER A 260 23.62 28.96 20.11
C SER A 260 22.80 27.98 19.24
N PRO A 261 22.77 26.69 19.58
CA PRO A 261 22.03 25.69 18.80
C PRO A 261 20.54 26.03 18.62
N GLU A 262 19.92 26.71 19.60
CA GLU A 262 18.54 27.18 19.56
C GLU A 262 18.31 28.25 18.48
N THR A 263 19.20 29.26 18.41
CA THR A 263 19.13 30.34 17.42
C THR A 263 19.41 29.82 16.02
N VAL A 264 20.42 28.94 15.87
CA VAL A 264 20.75 28.33 14.58
C VAL A 264 19.61 27.43 14.10
N LEU A 265 18.99 26.64 14.97
CA LEU A 265 17.83 25.80 14.61
C LEU A 265 16.65 26.64 14.11
N GLN A 266 16.30 27.73 14.81
CA GLN A 266 15.20 28.60 14.37
C GLN A 266 15.47 29.24 13.00
N SER A 267 16.71 29.68 12.77
CA SER A 267 17.12 30.23 11.49
C SER A 267 17.11 29.17 10.38
N ALA A 268 17.62 27.96 10.66
CA ALA A 268 17.63 26.84 9.72
C ALA A 268 16.20 26.42 9.31
N ILE A 269 15.26 26.31 10.26
CA ILE A 269 13.85 26.02 9.96
C ILE A 269 13.25 27.10 9.06
N LYS A 270 13.53 28.38 9.34
CA LYS A 270 13.03 29.49 8.52
C LYS A 270 13.62 29.47 7.10
N LEU A 271 14.91 29.19 6.96
CA LEU A 271 15.58 29.07 5.66
C LEU A 271 15.01 27.89 4.86
N GLU A 272 14.82 26.74 5.50
CA GLU A 272 14.30 25.55 4.85
C GLU A 272 12.84 25.73 4.43
N TYR A 273 11.99 26.26 5.32
CA TYR A 273 10.63 26.62 4.96
C TYR A 273 10.58 27.60 3.78
N SER A 274 11.46 28.60 3.76
CA SER A 274 11.54 29.56 2.65
C SER A 274 11.99 28.91 1.33
N ARG A 275 12.88 27.92 1.38
CA ARG A 275 13.30 27.13 0.21
C ARG A 275 12.13 26.32 -0.34
N LEU A 276 11.42 25.61 0.54
CA LEU A 276 10.30 24.74 0.18
C LEU A 276 9.09 25.53 -0.33
N VAL A 277 8.85 26.75 0.20
CA VAL A 277 7.84 27.67 -0.36
C VAL A 277 8.17 28.08 -1.79
N LYS A 278 9.45 28.33 -2.11
CA LYS A 278 9.85 28.64 -3.50
C LYS A 278 9.55 27.48 -4.43
N LEU A 279 9.91 26.25 -4.04
CA LEU A 279 9.59 25.05 -4.82
C LEU A 279 8.08 24.87 -4.99
N ALA A 280 7.29 25.14 -3.95
CA ALA A 280 5.83 25.03 -4.01
C ALA A 280 5.17 26.06 -4.93
N GLN A 281 5.83 27.20 -5.19
CA GLN A 281 5.36 28.30 -6.04
C GLN A 281 5.96 28.29 -7.45
N GLU A 282 6.88 27.38 -7.74
CA GLU A 282 7.55 27.30 -9.02
C GLU A 282 6.64 26.62 -10.06
N ASP A 283 6.48 27.27 -11.22
CA ASP A 283 5.78 26.68 -12.36
C ASP A 283 6.71 25.65 -13.01
N THR A 284 6.40 24.37 -12.82
CA THR A 284 7.23 23.26 -13.31
C THR A 284 6.75 22.70 -14.65
N PRO A 285 7.67 22.14 -15.46
CA PRO A 285 7.29 21.37 -16.64
C PRO A 285 6.63 20.04 -16.22
N PRO A 286 5.87 19.35 -17.11
CA PRO A 286 5.10 18.16 -16.77
C PRO A 286 5.91 17.00 -16.17
N GLU A 287 7.19 16.89 -16.51
CA GLU A 287 8.12 15.89 -15.98
C GLU A 287 8.63 16.18 -14.57
N THR A 288 8.35 17.36 -14.01
CA THR A 288 8.84 17.76 -12.69
C THR A 288 7.69 18.07 -11.74
N ASP A 289 7.61 17.31 -10.64
CA ASP A 289 6.68 17.57 -9.54
C ASP A 289 7.46 17.69 -8.20
N TYR A 290 7.56 18.91 -7.68
CA TYR A 290 8.26 19.17 -6.42
C TYR A 290 7.56 18.59 -5.19
N ARG A 291 6.28 18.21 -5.27
CA ARG A 291 5.60 17.47 -4.18
C ARG A 291 6.24 16.10 -3.96
N LEU A 292 6.79 15.47 -5.01
CA LEU A 292 7.49 14.18 -4.90
C LEU A 292 8.83 14.31 -4.16
N HIS A 293 9.45 15.49 -4.22
CA HIS A 293 10.77 15.75 -3.64
C HIS A 293 10.71 15.92 -2.12
N HIS A 294 9.65 16.56 -1.60
CA HIS A 294 9.53 16.81 -0.17
C HIS A 294 8.08 16.94 0.32
N VAL A 295 7.75 16.29 1.44
CA VAL A 295 6.40 16.29 2.04
C VAL A 295 5.87 17.69 2.34
N VAL A 296 6.74 18.60 2.78
CA VAL A 296 6.32 19.97 3.10
C VAL A 296 5.93 20.75 1.84
N VAL A 297 6.46 20.44 0.65
CA VAL A 297 5.97 21.05 -0.61
C VAL A 297 4.52 20.64 -0.85
N TYR A 298 4.22 19.34 -0.68
CA TYR A 298 2.86 18.82 -0.72
C TYR A 298 1.96 19.54 0.30
N PHE A 299 2.40 19.67 1.55
CA PHE A 299 1.64 20.38 2.60
C PHE A 299 1.38 21.86 2.28
N ILE A 300 2.37 22.57 1.72
CA ILE A 300 2.23 24.00 1.37
C ILE A 300 1.17 24.17 0.28
N GLN A 301 1.26 23.42 -0.82
CA GLN A 301 0.29 23.50 -1.92
C GLN A 301 -1.12 23.09 -1.48
N ASN A 302 -1.20 22.18 -0.51
CA ASN A 302 -2.44 21.68 0.04
C ASN A 302 -2.99 22.48 1.24
N GLN A 303 -2.33 23.59 1.61
CA GLN A 303 -2.72 24.49 2.70
C GLN A 303 -2.81 23.80 4.08
N ALA A 304 -1.84 22.93 4.40
CA ALA A 304 -1.77 22.29 5.71
C ALA A 304 -1.58 23.31 6.84
N PRO A 305 -2.08 23.03 8.07
CA PRO A 305 -1.89 23.93 9.20
C PRO A 305 -0.39 24.17 9.47
N LYS A 306 -0.01 25.42 9.72
CA LYS A 306 1.40 25.81 9.94
C LYS A 306 2.10 25.00 11.02
N LYS A 307 1.37 24.58 12.06
CA LYS A 307 1.91 23.78 13.16
C LYS A 307 2.27 22.35 12.73
N ILE A 308 1.53 21.77 11.78
CA ILE A 308 1.85 20.46 11.18
C ILE A 308 3.17 20.59 10.40
N ILE A 309 3.29 21.63 9.57
CA ILE A 309 4.51 21.91 8.81
C ILE A 309 5.71 22.15 9.74
N GLU A 310 5.53 22.94 10.80
CA GLU A 310 6.58 23.24 11.78
C GLU A 310 7.04 21.96 12.52
N LYS A 311 6.11 21.12 12.96
CA LYS A 311 6.44 19.81 13.56
C LYS A 311 7.20 18.92 12.59
N THR A 312 6.78 18.84 11.32
CA THR A 312 7.48 18.03 10.30
C THR A 312 8.88 18.53 10.00
N LEU A 313 9.09 19.85 9.93
CA LEU A 313 10.44 20.41 9.80
C LEU A 313 11.29 20.12 11.03
N LEU A 314 10.71 20.21 12.24
CA LEU A 314 11.42 19.84 13.47
C LEU A 314 11.83 18.36 13.46
N GLU A 315 10.99 17.45 12.96
CA GLU A 315 11.34 16.03 12.79
C GLU A 315 12.52 15.84 11.82
N GLN A 316 12.59 16.59 10.72
CA GLN A 316 13.74 16.60 9.81
C GLN A 316 15.03 17.01 10.51
N PHE A 317 15.02 18.08 11.32
CA PHE A 317 16.18 18.51 12.08
C PHE A 317 16.48 17.64 13.31
N ALA A 318 15.53 16.81 13.76
CA ALA A 318 15.67 15.88 14.88
C ALA A 318 16.16 14.48 14.46
N ASP A 319 16.34 14.24 13.15
CA ASP A 319 16.80 12.96 12.61
C ASP A 319 18.15 12.56 13.22
N ARG A 320 18.20 11.32 13.74
CA ARG A 320 19.41 10.71 14.33
C ARG A 320 20.56 10.64 13.32
N ASN A 321 20.25 10.60 12.03
CA ASN A 321 21.23 10.59 10.96
C ASN A 321 22.05 11.89 10.86
N LEU A 322 21.70 12.95 11.60
CA LEU A 322 22.49 14.18 11.70
C LEU A 322 23.61 14.11 12.74
N SER A 323 23.77 12.98 13.45
CA SER A 323 24.68 12.86 14.60
C SER A 323 26.18 12.79 14.27
N PHE A 324 26.58 12.86 12.99
CA PHE A 324 27.97 12.68 12.56
C PHE A 324 28.84 13.95 12.67
N ASP A 325 28.23 15.14 12.71
CA ASP A 325 28.91 16.44 12.89
C ASP A 325 28.49 17.04 14.23
N GLU A 326 29.44 17.55 15.03
CA GLU A 326 29.18 18.05 16.40
C GLU A 326 28.16 19.20 16.42
N ARG A 327 28.15 20.05 15.38
CA ARG A 327 27.19 21.17 15.28
C ARG A 327 25.79 20.64 14.95
N CYS A 328 25.69 19.74 13.98
CA CYS A 328 24.43 19.09 13.61
C CYS A 328 23.87 18.25 14.76
N HIS A 329 24.74 17.58 15.54
CA HIS A 329 24.37 16.83 16.73
C HIS A 329 23.70 17.71 17.80
N ASN A 330 24.29 18.87 18.11
CA ASN A 330 23.73 19.79 19.10
C ASN A 330 22.38 20.37 18.66
N ILE A 331 22.25 20.73 17.38
CA ILE A 331 21.00 21.20 16.79
C ILE A 331 19.93 20.10 16.83
N MET A 332 20.30 18.86 16.48
CA MET A 332 19.43 17.69 16.55
C MET A 332 18.91 17.45 17.97
N LYS A 333 19.76 17.57 18.99
CA LYS A 333 19.34 17.46 20.40
C LYS A 333 18.34 18.54 20.81
N VAL A 334 18.54 19.78 20.35
CA VAL A 334 17.58 20.86 20.60
C VAL A 334 16.26 20.61 19.86
N ALA A 335 16.30 20.11 18.62
CA ALA A 335 15.10 19.76 17.87
C ALA A 335 14.31 18.63 18.56
N GLN A 336 14.99 17.59 19.05
CA GLN A 336 14.40 16.50 19.84
C GLN A 336 13.74 17.02 21.12
N ALA A 337 14.44 17.87 21.89
CA ALA A 337 13.88 18.49 23.08
C ALA A 337 12.64 19.34 22.76
N LYS A 338 12.66 20.10 21.65
CA LYS A 338 11.49 20.88 21.22
C LYS A 338 10.31 20.00 20.83
N LEU A 339 10.53 18.86 20.15
CA LEU A 339 9.47 17.92 19.81
C LEU A 339 8.81 17.33 21.06
N GLU A 340 9.58 16.99 22.09
CA GLU A 340 9.06 16.48 23.37
C GLU A 340 8.23 17.53 24.13
N MET A 341 8.46 18.82 23.89
CA MET A 341 7.71 19.91 24.52
C MET A 341 6.40 20.26 23.80
N ILE A 342 6.15 19.74 22.58
CA ILE A 342 4.91 20.00 21.84
C ILE A 342 3.75 19.30 22.56
N LYS A 343 2.79 20.09 23.03
CA LYS A 343 1.62 19.56 23.72
C LYS A 343 0.54 19.08 22.74
N PRO A 344 -0.31 18.11 23.12
CA PRO A 344 -1.44 17.69 22.29
C PRO A 344 -2.43 18.82 21.95
N GLU A 345 -2.56 19.85 22.79
CA GLU A 345 -3.39 21.02 22.50
C GLU A 345 -2.79 21.92 21.41
N GLU A 346 -1.49 21.80 21.14
CA GLU A 346 -0.79 22.56 20.13
C GLU A 346 -0.85 21.87 18.76
N VAL A 347 -0.61 20.55 18.73
CA VAL A 347 -0.70 19.70 17.53
C VAL A 347 -1.53 18.46 17.84
N ASN A 348 -2.66 18.30 17.14
CA ASN A 348 -3.41 17.06 17.18
C ASN A 348 -2.61 15.96 16.46
N LEU A 349 -2.29 14.88 17.18
CA LEU A 349 -1.49 13.77 16.65
C LEU A 349 -2.23 12.98 15.56
N GLU A 350 -3.55 12.85 15.67
CA GLU A 350 -4.38 12.18 14.66
C GLU A 350 -4.38 12.99 13.36
N GLU A 351 -4.60 14.31 13.46
CA GLU A 351 -4.51 15.22 12.30
C GLU A 351 -3.11 15.19 11.68
N TYR A 352 -2.05 15.14 12.48
CA TYR A 352 -0.67 15.00 12.00
C TYR A 352 -0.46 13.72 11.19
N GLU A 353 -0.91 12.58 11.71
CA GLU A 353 -0.81 11.30 11.02
C GLU A 353 -1.65 11.24 9.76
N ASP A 354 -2.85 11.84 9.75
CA ASP A 354 -3.71 11.93 8.57
C ASP A 354 -3.03 12.69 7.42
N TRP A 355 -2.37 13.81 7.70
CA TRP A 355 -1.62 14.56 6.69
C TRP A 355 -0.46 13.76 6.11
N HIS A 356 0.29 13.04 6.96
CA HIS A 356 1.37 12.16 6.51
C HIS A 356 0.84 10.93 5.75
N GLN A 357 -0.32 10.42 6.14
CA GLN A 357 -0.99 9.32 5.44
C GLN A 357 -1.45 9.75 4.04
N ASP A 358 -2.01 10.96 3.90
CA ASP A 358 -2.37 11.54 2.61
C ASP A 358 -1.13 11.67 1.70
N TYR A 359 0.01 12.12 2.26
CA TYR A 359 1.24 12.19 1.49
C TYR A 359 1.79 10.81 1.09
N ARG A 360 1.74 9.82 1.99
CA ARG A 360 2.10 8.42 1.66
C ARG A 360 1.24 7.90 0.51
N LYS A 361 -0.08 8.11 0.59
CA LYS A 361 -1.03 7.70 -0.46
C LYS A 361 -0.79 8.44 -1.77
N PHE A 362 -0.44 9.73 -1.75
CA PHE A 362 -0.03 10.47 -2.94
C PHE A 362 1.18 9.82 -3.61
N ARG A 363 2.23 9.46 -2.85
CA ARG A 363 3.43 8.78 -3.39
C ARG A 363 3.11 7.40 -3.95
N GLU A 364 2.29 6.61 -3.25
CA GLU A 364 1.82 5.31 -3.72
C GLU A 364 1.03 5.46 -5.03
N THR A 365 0.12 6.44 -5.11
CA THR A 365 -0.64 6.77 -6.33
C THR A 365 0.28 7.14 -7.48
N THR A 366 1.33 7.93 -7.24
CA THR A 366 2.37 8.23 -8.24
C THR A 366 3.04 6.97 -8.74
N MET A 367 3.38 6.04 -7.85
CA MET A 367 4.07 4.81 -8.25
C MET A 367 3.13 3.82 -8.98
N TYR A 368 1.85 3.76 -8.60
CA TYR A 368 0.83 3.09 -9.42
C TYR A 368 0.78 3.68 -10.84
N LEU A 369 0.76 5.01 -10.95
CA LEU A 369 0.74 5.70 -12.24
C LEU A 369 1.99 5.38 -13.07
N ILE A 370 3.19 5.51 -12.50
CA ILE A 370 4.47 5.20 -13.16
C ILE A 370 4.47 3.75 -13.67
N ASN A 371 4.20 2.77 -12.80
CA ASN A 371 4.20 1.36 -13.18
C ASN A 371 3.16 1.07 -14.27
N GLY A 372 1.97 1.68 -14.18
CA GLY A 372 0.93 1.55 -15.19
C GLY A 372 1.39 2.04 -16.57
N LEU A 373 1.95 3.25 -16.62
CA LEU A 373 2.42 3.88 -17.85
C LEU A 373 3.67 3.18 -18.43
N GLU A 374 4.61 2.75 -17.58
CA GLU A 374 5.79 2.01 -18.04
C GLU A 374 5.41 0.66 -18.66
N ASN A 375 4.43 -0.04 -18.10
CA ASN A 375 3.91 -1.28 -18.70
C ASN A 375 3.13 -0.99 -19.99
N PHE A 376 2.40 0.12 -20.04
CA PHE A 376 1.69 0.57 -21.25
C PHE A 376 2.68 0.78 -22.42
N GLN A 377 3.81 1.46 -22.16
CA GLN A 377 4.85 1.69 -23.18
C GLN A 377 5.56 0.41 -23.65
N LYS A 378 5.53 -0.65 -22.84
CA LYS A 378 6.06 -1.97 -23.18
C LYS A 378 5.02 -2.87 -23.86
N GLU A 379 3.83 -2.34 -24.19
CA GLU A 379 2.68 -3.08 -24.72
C GLU A 379 2.22 -4.24 -23.79
N SER A 380 2.56 -4.16 -22.50
CA SER A 380 2.11 -5.10 -21.48
C SER A 380 0.79 -4.60 -20.87
N TYR A 381 -0.29 -4.68 -21.64
CA TYR A 381 -1.57 -4.07 -21.28
C TYR A 381 -2.23 -4.72 -20.04
N ILE A 382 -2.10 -6.03 -19.85
CA ILE A 382 -2.59 -6.71 -18.63
C ILE A 382 -1.90 -6.15 -17.38
N GLY A 383 -0.57 -6.04 -17.42
CA GLY A 383 0.21 -5.47 -16.33
C GLY A 383 -0.16 -4.00 -16.10
N SER A 384 -0.27 -3.22 -17.17
CA SER A 384 -0.61 -1.79 -17.14
C SER A 384 -1.98 -1.52 -16.51
N LEU A 385 -3.01 -2.25 -16.93
CA LEU A 385 -4.41 -2.00 -16.57
C LEU A 385 -4.63 -1.98 -15.05
N LEU A 386 -4.09 -2.98 -14.35
CA LEU A 386 -4.28 -3.11 -12.90
C LEU A 386 -3.67 -1.93 -12.13
N PHE A 387 -2.47 -1.50 -12.53
CA PHE A 387 -1.80 -0.34 -11.93
C PHE A 387 -2.56 0.96 -12.23
N LEU A 388 -3.05 1.15 -13.47
CA LEU A 388 -3.78 2.35 -13.87
C LEU A 388 -5.15 2.47 -13.19
N ILE A 389 -5.87 1.36 -12.99
CA ILE A 389 -7.14 1.37 -12.23
C ILE A 389 -6.88 1.80 -10.78
N CYS A 390 -5.86 1.23 -10.13
CA CYS A 390 -5.51 1.58 -8.75
C CYS A 390 -5.04 3.04 -8.63
N ALA A 391 -4.27 3.52 -9.61
CA ALA A 391 -3.88 4.93 -9.71
C ALA A 391 -5.13 5.82 -9.80
N TYR A 392 -6.08 5.50 -10.69
CA TYR A 392 -7.29 6.31 -10.89
C TYR A 392 -8.16 6.38 -9.63
N GLN A 393 -8.45 5.23 -9.01
CA GLN A 393 -9.27 5.17 -7.79
C GLN A 393 -8.60 5.93 -6.63
N SER A 394 -7.31 5.66 -6.39
CA SER A 394 -6.55 6.36 -5.33
C SER A 394 -6.46 7.86 -5.59
N ASN A 395 -6.33 8.27 -6.87
CA ASN A 395 -6.28 9.67 -7.26
C ASN A 395 -7.63 10.37 -7.03
N LYS A 396 -8.76 9.74 -7.39
CA LYS A 396 -10.11 10.27 -7.10
C LYS A 396 -10.32 10.50 -5.60
N GLU A 397 -9.90 9.54 -4.77
CA GLU A 397 -9.97 9.69 -3.31
C GLU A 397 -9.11 10.85 -2.80
N LEU A 398 -7.90 11.03 -3.33
CA LEU A 398 -7.05 12.16 -2.98
C LEU A 398 -7.67 13.50 -3.42
N LEU A 399 -8.12 13.59 -4.68
CA LEU A 399 -8.72 14.80 -5.25
C LEU A 399 -10.02 15.21 -4.54
N SER A 400 -10.76 14.24 -3.97
CA SER A 400 -11.94 14.53 -3.13
C SER A 400 -11.62 15.39 -1.90
N LYS A 401 -10.37 15.35 -1.43
CA LYS A 401 -9.86 16.15 -0.30
C LYS A 401 -9.27 17.50 -0.72
N GLY A 402 -9.07 17.73 -2.02
CA GLY A 402 -8.60 18.99 -2.57
C GLY A 402 -7.86 18.85 -3.92
N PRO A 403 -7.83 19.90 -4.75
CA PRO A 403 -7.33 19.83 -6.13
C PRO A 403 -5.82 19.56 -6.25
N TYR A 404 -5.03 19.91 -5.23
CA TYR A 404 -3.58 19.71 -5.22
C TYR A 404 -3.15 18.41 -4.51
N ARG A 405 -4.10 17.56 -4.13
CA ARG A 405 -3.85 16.30 -3.38
C ARG A 405 -3.36 15.17 -4.27
N GLY A 406 -3.67 15.20 -5.57
CA GLY A 406 -3.42 14.13 -6.53
C GLY A 406 -2.73 14.60 -7.81
N HIS A 407 -2.84 13.78 -8.85
CA HIS A 407 -2.34 13.99 -10.21
C HIS A 407 -3.43 14.43 -11.17
N ASP A 408 -3.03 14.84 -12.38
CA ASP A 408 -3.94 15.17 -13.48
C ASP A 408 -4.88 14.01 -13.79
N GLU A 409 -6.18 14.24 -13.61
CA GLU A 409 -7.20 13.22 -13.76
C GLU A 409 -7.39 12.81 -15.22
N GLU A 410 -7.28 13.75 -16.16
CA GLU A 410 -7.47 13.49 -17.60
C GLU A 410 -6.39 12.52 -18.11
N LEU A 411 -5.14 12.71 -17.67
CA LEU A 411 -4.02 11.83 -18.01
C LEU A 411 -4.30 10.38 -17.59
N ILE A 412 -4.68 10.17 -16.32
CA ILE A 412 -4.92 8.82 -15.79
C ILE A 412 -6.17 8.21 -16.44
N SER A 413 -7.24 9.00 -16.61
CA SER A 413 -8.47 8.60 -17.31
C SER A 413 -8.16 8.10 -18.72
N HIS A 414 -7.41 8.88 -19.50
CA HIS A 414 -6.99 8.55 -20.85
C HIS A 414 -6.24 7.21 -20.91
N TYR A 415 -5.14 7.05 -20.17
CA TYR A 415 -4.35 5.81 -20.24
C TYR A 415 -5.11 4.59 -19.73
N ARG A 416 -5.96 4.74 -18.70
CA ARG A 416 -6.82 3.66 -18.23
C ARG A 416 -7.77 3.18 -19.33
N ARG A 417 -8.43 4.12 -20.02
CA ARG A 417 -9.36 3.83 -21.12
C ARG A 417 -8.63 3.23 -22.33
N GLU A 418 -7.54 3.85 -22.78
CA GLU A 418 -6.73 3.34 -23.88
C GLU A 418 -6.18 1.93 -23.59
N CYS A 419 -5.80 1.66 -22.34
CA CYS A 419 -5.32 0.34 -21.96
C CYS A 419 -6.41 -0.74 -22.09
N LEU A 420 -7.66 -0.43 -21.73
CA LEU A 420 -8.79 -1.34 -21.94
C LEU A 420 -9.08 -1.54 -23.42
N LEU A 421 -9.07 -0.47 -24.22
CA LEU A 421 -9.28 -0.55 -25.67
C LEU A 421 -8.21 -1.41 -26.34
N LYS A 422 -6.92 -1.18 -26.04
CA LYS A 422 -5.79 -1.96 -26.57
C LYS A 422 -5.83 -3.42 -26.13
N LEU A 423 -6.16 -3.68 -24.87
CA LEU A 423 -6.31 -5.04 -24.36
C LEU A 423 -7.50 -5.77 -25.01
N ASN A 424 -8.59 -5.06 -25.28
CA ASN A 424 -9.76 -5.59 -26.00
C ASN A 424 -9.43 -5.88 -27.47
N GLU A 425 -8.69 -4.99 -28.14
CA GLU A 425 -8.18 -5.22 -29.50
C GLU A 425 -7.31 -6.49 -29.55
N GLN A 426 -6.37 -6.64 -28.61
CA GLN A 426 -5.52 -7.82 -28.50
C GLN A 426 -6.33 -9.10 -28.28
N ALA A 427 -7.36 -9.07 -27.43
CA ALA A 427 -8.25 -10.19 -27.22
C ALA A 427 -9.05 -10.56 -28.48
N ALA A 428 -9.49 -9.55 -29.25
CA ALA A 428 -10.20 -9.75 -30.49
C ALA A 428 -9.30 -10.34 -31.58
N GLU A 429 -8.06 -9.88 -31.71
CA GLU A 429 -7.06 -10.44 -32.65
C GLU A 429 -6.76 -11.92 -32.33
N MET A 430 -6.57 -12.25 -31.06
CA MET A 430 -6.39 -13.63 -30.59
C MET A 430 -7.61 -14.50 -30.86
N PHE A 431 -8.81 -13.94 -30.80
CA PHE A 431 -10.05 -14.65 -31.13
C PHE A 431 -10.18 -14.92 -32.64
N GLU A 432 -9.69 -14.00 -33.48
CA GLU A 432 -9.73 -14.12 -34.95
C GLU A 432 -8.64 -15.02 -35.54
N SER A 433 -7.60 -15.38 -34.77
CA SER A 433 -6.46 -16.13 -35.30
C SER A 433 -6.80 -17.57 -35.73
N GLY A 434 -7.86 -18.16 -35.16
CA GLY A 434 -8.29 -19.52 -35.43
C GLY A 434 -7.40 -20.60 -34.80
N GLU A 435 -6.36 -20.23 -34.04
CA GLU A 435 -5.56 -21.16 -33.27
C GLU A 435 -6.17 -21.37 -31.88
N ASP A 436 -6.51 -22.62 -31.52
CA ASP A 436 -7.21 -22.94 -30.26
C ASP A 436 -6.52 -22.35 -29.01
N CYS A 437 -5.19 -22.31 -28.98
CA CYS A 437 -4.42 -21.76 -27.88
C CYS A 437 -4.55 -20.23 -27.77
N GLU A 438 -4.50 -19.52 -28.89
CA GLU A 438 -4.62 -18.06 -28.93
C GLU A 438 -6.06 -17.63 -28.63
N VAL A 439 -7.04 -18.31 -29.23
CA VAL A 439 -8.47 -18.09 -28.92
C VAL A 439 -8.72 -18.24 -27.43
N ASN A 440 -8.16 -19.28 -26.80
CA ASN A 440 -8.31 -19.47 -25.35
C ASN A 440 -7.66 -18.33 -24.54
N ASN A 441 -6.50 -17.82 -24.96
CA ASN A 441 -5.87 -16.66 -24.32
C ASN A 441 -6.72 -15.39 -24.47
N GLY A 442 -7.30 -15.14 -25.65
CA GLY A 442 -8.23 -14.02 -25.86
C GLY A 442 -9.47 -14.11 -24.97
N LEU A 443 -10.01 -15.32 -24.78
CA LEU A 443 -11.14 -15.55 -23.89
C LEU A 443 -10.78 -15.37 -22.41
N ILE A 444 -9.56 -15.73 -22.00
CA ILE A 444 -9.03 -15.42 -20.65
C ILE A 444 -9.01 -13.91 -20.46
N ILE A 445 -8.47 -13.15 -21.44
CA ILE A 445 -8.44 -11.69 -21.36
C ILE A 445 -9.87 -11.11 -21.19
N MET A 446 -10.83 -11.61 -21.96
CA MET A 446 -12.22 -11.15 -21.86
C MET A 446 -12.87 -11.45 -20.51
N ASN A 447 -12.72 -12.67 -20.01
CA ASN A 447 -13.40 -13.12 -18.78
C ASN A 447 -12.72 -12.65 -17.49
N GLU A 448 -11.39 -12.52 -17.48
CA GLU A 448 -10.63 -12.15 -16.28
C GLU A 448 -10.34 -10.65 -16.20
N PHE A 449 -10.33 -9.93 -17.33
CA PHE A 449 -9.98 -8.51 -17.35
C PHE A 449 -11.07 -7.62 -17.95
N ILE A 450 -11.44 -7.81 -19.23
CA ILE A 450 -12.35 -6.85 -19.88
C ILE A 450 -13.73 -6.83 -19.20
N VAL A 451 -14.41 -7.97 -19.09
CA VAL A 451 -15.76 -8.04 -18.48
C VAL A 451 -15.77 -7.54 -17.02
N PRO A 452 -14.85 -7.97 -16.13
CA PRO A 452 -14.83 -7.49 -14.75
C PRO A 452 -14.51 -5.99 -14.58
N PHE A 453 -13.69 -5.41 -15.46
CA PHE A 453 -13.26 -4.02 -15.34
C PHE A 453 -14.08 -3.03 -16.18
N LEU A 454 -14.90 -3.51 -17.11
CA LEU A 454 -15.80 -2.67 -17.92
C LEU A 454 -16.72 -1.76 -17.09
N PRO A 455 -17.32 -2.22 -15.97
CA PRO A 455 -18.18 -1.36 -15.15
C PRO A 455 -17.47 -0.12 -14.60
N LEU A 456 -16.13 -0.16 -14.44
CA LEU A 456 -15.36 0.96 -13.91
C LEU A 456 -15.35 2.19 -14.84
N LEU A 457 -15.65 2.00 -16.12
CA LEU A 457 -15.82 3.08 -17.11
C LEU A 457 -17.26 3.62 -17.14
N LEU A 458 -18.20 2.93 -16.49
CA LEU A 458 -19.62 3.31 -16.46
C LEU A 458 -20.04 3.91 -15.11
N VAL A 459 -19.10 4.08 -14.16
CA VAL A 459 -19.40 4.62 -12.82
C VAL A 459 -19.80 6.09 -12.87
N ASP A 460 -19.17 6.86 -13.77
CA ASP A 460 -19.44 8.29 -13.94
C ASP A 460 -20.16 8.54 -15.26
N GLU A 461 -21.47 8.82 -15.18
CA GLU A 461 -22.30 9.11 -16.36
C GLU A 461 -21.87 10.39 -17.10
N MET A 462 -21.01 11.22 -16.49
CA MET A 462 -20.48 12.44 -17.11
C MET A 462 -19.24 12.19 -17.98
N GLU A 463 -18.57 11.04 -17.86
CA GLU A 463 -17.36 10.69 -18.62
C GLU A 463 -17.73 10.12 -20.00
N GLU A 464 -18.14 10.99 -20.93
CA GLU A 464 -18.61 10.61 -22.27
C GLU A 464 -17.59 9.74 -23.05
N LYS A 465 -16.28 9.99 -22.87
CA LYS A 465 -15.22 9.21 -23.55
C LYS A 465 -15.17 7.76 -23.05
N ASP A 466 -15.39 7.54 -21.76
CA ASP A 466 -15.40 6.20 -21.18
C ASP A 466 -16.63 5.41 -21.63
N ILE A 467 -17.80 6.05 -21.65
CA ILE A 467 -19.04 5.45 -22.15
C ILE A 467 -18.87 5.07 -23.62
N LEU A 468 -18.31 5.96 -24.44
CA LEU A 468 -18.05 5.69 -25.86
C LEU A 468 -17.12 4.48 -26.05
N ALA A 469 -16.02 4.41 -25.28
CA ALA A 469 -15.10 3.28 -25.35
C ALA A 469 -15.76 1.94 -24.97
N VAL A 470 -16.68 1.95 -24.00
CA VAL A 470 -17.47 0.75 -23.66
C VAL A 470 -18.35 0.32 -24.83
N GLU A 471 -19.04 1.26 -25.47
CA GLU A 471 -19.86 0.97 -26.64
C GLU A 471 -19.02 0.48 -27.83
N ASP A 472 -17.84 1.04 -28.06
CA ASP A 472 -16.92 0.58 -29.10
C ASP A 472 -16.47 -0.87 -28.87
N MET A 473 -16.13 -1.23 -27.61
CA MET A 473 -15.80 -2.62 -27.25
C MET A 473 -17.00 -3.56 -27.45
N ARG A 474 -18.21 -3.15 -27.02
CA ARG A 474 -19.45 -3.95 -27.23
C ARG A 474 -19.74 -4.17 -28.71
N ASN A 475 -19.64 -3.11 -29.51
CA ASN A 475 -19.86 -3.16 -30.96
C ASN A 475 -18.86 -4.09 -31.64
N ARG A 476 -17.58 -4.04 -31.24
CA ARG A 476 -16.53 -4.92 -31.76
C ARG A 476 -16.91 -6.38 -31.61
N TRP A 477 -17.33 -6.82 -30.42
CA TRP A 477 -17.69 -8.22 -30.17
C TRP A 477 -19.06 -8.62 -30.76
N CYS A 478 -20.03 -7.71 -30.79
CA CYS A 478 -21.34 -7.98 -31.41
C CYS A 478 -21.23 -8.18 -32.93
N SER A 479 -20.24 -7.56 -33.58
CA SER A 479 -20.02 -7.68 -35.02
C SER A 479 -19.80 -9.11 -35.50
N TYR A 480 -19.24 -9.99 -34.65
CA TYR A 480 -19.02 -11.40 -34.96
C TYR A 480 -20.30 -12.21 -35.10
N LEU A 481 -21.40 -11.81 -34.43
CA LEU A 481 -22.70 -12.49 -34.56
C LEU A 481 -23.31 -12.33 -35.96
N GLY A 482 -22.84 -11.34 -36.74
CA GLY A 482 -23.26 -11.12 -38.13
C GLY A 482 -22.41 -11.83 -39.17
N GLN A 483 -21.36 -12.56 -38.75
CA GLN A 483 -20.41 -13.23 -39.64
C GLN A 483 -20.57 -14.76 -39.58
N GLU A 484 -20.18 -15.46 -40.65
CA GLU A 484 -20.09 -16.93 -40.60
C GLU A 484 -18.93 -17.34 -39.70
N MET A 485 -19.20 -18.18 -38.69
CA MET A 485 -18.23 -18.59 -37.68
C MET A 485 -18.41 -20.08 -37.33
N GLU A 486 -17.34 -20.75 -36.92
CA GLU A 486 -17.40 -22.14 -36.45
C GLU A 486 -18.30 -22.27 -35.22
N SER A 487 -19.08 -23.34 -35.11
CA SER A 487 -20.03 -23.54 -34.01
C SER A 487 -19.36 -23.53 -32.62
N SER A 488 -18.14 -24.04 -32.52
CA SER A 488 -17.37 -24.07 -31.26
C SER A 488 -16.94 -22.66 -30.81
N LEU A 489 -16.56 -21.80 -31.75
CA LEU A 489 -16.19 -20.40 -31.51
C LEU A 489 -17.43 -19.56 -31.18
N GLN A 490 -18.55 -19.84 -31.84
CA GLN A 490 -19.83 -19.20 -31.57
C GLN A 490 -20.32 -19.47 -30.15
N GLU A 491 -20.22 -20.70 -29.68
CA GLU A 491 -20.56 -21.06 -28.28
C GLU A 491 -19.71 -20.27 -27.29
N LYS A 492 -18.38 -20.27 -27.46
CA LYS A 492 -17.44 -19.51 -26.62
C LYS A 492 -17.72 -17.99 -26.61
N LEU A 493 -18.09 -17.41 -27.75
CA LEU A 493 -18.50 -16.00 -27.82
C LEU A 493 -19.77 -15.74 -27.02
N THR A 494 -20.78 -16.60 -27.18
CA THR A 494 -22.07 -16.45 -26.49
C THR A 494 -21.99 -16.66 -24.98
N ASP A 495 -20.92 -17.29 -24.46
CA ASP A 495 -20.72 -17.50 -23.02
C ASP A 495 -20.41 -16.20 -22.25
N PHE A 496 -19.62 -15.29 -22.82
CA PHE A 496 -19.23 -14.04 -22.14
C PHE A 496 -19.96 -12.80 -22.67
N LEU A 497 -20.46 -12.82 -23.92
CA LEU A 497 -21.10 -11.66 -24.54
C LEU A 497 -22.29 -11.10 -23.74
N PRO A 498 -23.19 -11.90 -23.13
CA PRO A 498 -24.24 -11.37 -22.28
C PRO A 498 -23.70 -10.56 -21.08
N LYS A 499 -22.59 -10.99 -20.48
CA LYS A 499 -21.94 -10.29 -19.36
C LYS A 499 -21.28 -8.98 -19.79
N LEU A 500 -20.77 -8.94 -21.02
CA LEU A 500 -20.21 -7.71 -21.61
C LEU A 500 -21.31 -6.67 -21.91
N LEU A 501 -22.47 -7.13 -22.38
CA LEU A 501 -23.63 -6.28 -22.69
C LEU A 501 -24.35 -5.81 -21.44
N ASP A 502 -24.51 -6.68 -20.45
CA ASP A 502 -25.14 -6.37 -19.15
C ASP A 502 -24.15 -6.64 -18.00
N CYS A 503 -23.30 -5.65 -17.75
CA CYS A 503 -22.30 -5.70 -16.70
C CYS A 503 -22.81 -5.13 -15.35
N SER A 504 -24.13 -4.87 -15.24
CA SER A 504 -24.76 -4.29 -14.04
C SER A 504 -24.70 -5.19 -12.80
N THR A 505 -24.54 -6.50 -12.99
CA THR A 505 -24.50 -7.51 -11.92
C THR A 505 -23.10 -7.91 -11.48
N GLU A 506 -22.05 -7.45 -12.16
CA GLU A 506 -20.66 -7.91 -11.94
C GLU A 506 -19.69 -6.75 -11.63
N ILE A 507 -20.09 -5.76 -10.82
CA ILE A 507 -19.11 -4.85 -10.19
C ILE A 507 -18.33 -5.65 -9.14
N LYS A 508 -17.42 -6.51 -9.58
CA LYS A 508 -16.42 -7.10 -8.69
C LYS A 508 -15.45 -5.97 -8.34
N GLY A 509 -15.65 -5.39 -7.16
CA GLY A 509 -14.61 -4.60 -6.51
C GLY A 509 -13.32 -5.40 -6.48
N PHE A 510 -12.20 -4.72 -6.75
CA PHE A 510 -10.84 -5.23 -6.66
C PHE A 510 -10.68 -6.17 -5.44
N GLN A 511 -10.10 -7.38 -5.62
CA GLN A 511 -9.81 -8.26 -4.48
C GLN A 511 -8.53 -7.85 -3.73
N GLU A 512 -7.48 -7.35 -4.39
CA GLU A 512 -6.36 -6.58 -3.77
C GLU A 512 -5.57 -5.79 -4.84
N PRO A 513 -5.09 -4.57 -4.54
CA PRO A 513 -4.27 -3.77 -5.47
C PRO A 513 -2.88 -4.38 -5.70
N PRO A 514 -2.23 -4.15 -6.86
CA PRO A 514 -0.91 -4.71 -7.13
C PRO A 514 0.13 -4.17 -6.14
N LYS A 515 1.05 -5.04 -5.71
CA LYS A 515 2.11 -4.67 -4.77
C LYS A 515 3.12 -3.74 -5.42
N ILE A 516 3.52 -2.71 -4.67
CA ILE A 516 4.58 -1.78 -5.06
C ILE A 516 5.84 -2.13 -4.27
N PRO A 517 7.00 -2.37 -4.92
CA PRO A 517 8.25 -2.62 -4.21
C PRO A 517 8.68 -1.39 -3.41
N PRO A 518 9.53 -1.51 -2.37
CA PRO A 518 10.08 -0.35 -1.69
C PRO A 518 10.87 0.51 -2.68
N TYR A 519 10.69 1.84 -2.63
CA TYR A 519 11.35 2.79 -3.53
C TYR A 519 11.87 4.00 -2.75
N SER A 520 12.97 4.58 -3.24
CA SER A 520 13.51 5.82 -2.70
C SER A 520 12.80 7.05 -3.28
N THR A 521 12.93 8.22 -2.63
CA THR A 521 12.46 9.48 -3.21
C THR A 521 13.19 9.81 -4.52
N HIS A 522 14.47 9.48 -4.63
CA HIS A 522 15.24 9.72 -5.84
C HIS A 522 14.69 8.89 -7.01
N GLU A 523 14.48 7.59 -6.78
CA GLU A 523 13.89 6.69 -7.77
C GLU A 523 12.50 7.15 -8.20
N LEU A 524 11.64 7.54 -7.25
CA LEU A 524 10.29 8.03 -7.55
C LEU A 524 10.33 9.25 -8.48
N CYS A 525 11.16 10.25 -8.16
CA CYS A 525 11.28 11.46 -8.97
C CYS A 525 11.87 11.16 -10.36
N GLU A 526 12.91 10.33 -10.43
CA GLU A 526 13.57 9.98 -11.68
C GLU A 526 12.62 9.23 -12.62
N ARG A 527 11.95 8.19 -12.13
CA ARG A 527 11.02 7.39 -12.94
C ARG A 527 9.81 8.20 -13.37
N PHE A 528 9.29 9.07 -12.50
CA PHE A 528 8.22 10.01 -12.86
C PHE A 528 8.67 10.93 -14.01
N ALA A 529 9.86 11.52 -13.91
CA ALA A 529 10.37 12.39 -14.96
C ALA A 529 10.58 11.63 -16.27
N GLN A 530 11.16 10.44 -16.22
CA GLN A 530 11.40 9.60 -17.39
C GLN A 530 10.10 9.23 -18.11
N ILE A 531 9.05 8.82 -17.38
CA ILE A 531 7.79 8.40 -17.99
C ILE A 531 7.03 9.59 -18.58
N MET A 532 7.01 10.74 -17.91
CA MET A 532 6.40 11.96 -18.43
C MET A 532 7.11 12.49 -19.68
N LEU A 533 8.45 12.37 -19.73
CA LEU A 533 9.22 12.71 -20.92
C LEU A 533 8.95 11.77 -22.09
N SER A 534 8.78 10.46 -21.87
CA SER A 534 8.48 9.52 -22.95
C SER A 534 7.08 9.72 -23.53
N LEU A 535 6.12 10.12 -22.70
CA LEU A 535 4.77 10.52 -23.11
C LEU A 535 4.77 11.77 -24.01
N SER A 536 5.57 12.78 -23.66
CA SER A 536 5.70 14.02 -24.45
C SER A 536 6.32 13.83 -25.85
N ARG A 537 6.99 12.70 -26.08
CA ARG A 537 7.67 12.36 -27.35
C ARG A 537 6.83 11.50 -28.28
N THR A 538 5.70 10.97 -27.80
CA THR A 538 4.75 10.25 -28.65
C THR A 538 4.00 11.30 -29.49
N PRO A 539 4.02 11.23 -30.84
CA PRO A 539 3.32 12.21 -31.66
C PRO A 539 1.83 12.21 -31.31
N ALA A 540 1.24 13.40 -31.23
CA ALA A 540 -0.17 13.60 -31.01
C ALA A 540 -1.00 12.97 -32.14
N ASP A 541 -1.40 11.72 -31.98
CA ASP A 541 -2.60 11.20 -32.61
C ASP A 541 -3.76 11.44 -31.63
N GLY A 542 -4.58 12.44 -31.96
CA GLY A 542 -5.88 12.67 -31.33
C GLY A 542 -5.95 13.87 -30.37
N ARG A 543 -5.82 15.09 -30.91
CA ARG A 543 -6.58 16.24 -30.39
C ARG A 543 -7.95 16.29 -31.03
#